data_AF-A0A8H2J9Y0-F1
#
_entry.id   AF-A0A8H2J9Y0-F1
#
_cell.length_a   1.000
_cell.length_b   1.000
_cell.length_c   1.000
_cell.angle_alpha   90.00
_cell.angle_beta   90.00
_cell.angle_gamma   90.00
#
_symmetry.space_group_name_H-M   'P 1'
#
loop_
_entity.id
_entity.type
_entity.pdbx_description
1 polymer ?
#
loop_
_entity_poly.entity_id
_entity_poly.type
_entity_poly.pdbx_seq_one_letter_code
_entity_poly.pdbx_strand_id
1 'polypeptide(L)'
;MLRTMMRVGAAAMMLLSTIGVITAAPASAGCETNFLGAQYCDGPPRPDGTWDRCVSVAATPFYGQYGQIAGINPAYGKCWPVNPAEPWPATPIGQPQYHIYP
;
A
#
# COMPACT_ATOMS: atom_id res chain seq x y z
N MET A 1 32.40 -7.28 -40.07
CA MET A 1 32.56 -7.37 -38.60
C MET A 1 31.69 -6.36 -37.84
N LEU A 2 31.49 -5.13 -38.31
CA LEU A 2 30.72 -4.09 -37.59
C LEU A 2 29.19 -4.34 -37.47
N ARG A 3 28.57 -5.08 -38.40
CA ARG A 3 27.12 -5.38 -38.38
C ARG A 3 26.70 -6.43 -37.35
N THR A 4 27.61 -7.29 -36.92
CA THR A 4 27.32 -8.39 -35.98
C THR A 4 27.35 -7.91 -34.53
N MET A 5 28.20 -6.93 -34.20
CA MET A 5 28.30 -6.33 -32.86
C MET A 5 27.05 -5.50 -32.48
N MET A 6 26.40 -4.87 -33.47
CA MET A 6 25.18 -4.07 -33.25
C MET A 6 23.99 -4.91 -32.77
N ARG A 7 23.89 -6.17 -33.20
CA ARG A 7 22.78 -7.07 -32.84
C ARG A 7 22.93 -7.68 -31.44
N VAL A 8 24.17 -7.88 -30.98
CA VAL A 8 24.46 -8.41 -29.64
C VAL A 8 24.20 -7.35 -28.57
N GLY A 9 24.51 -6.08 -28.85
CA GLY A 9 24.25 -4.97 -27.91
C GLY A 9 22.76 -4.72 -27.66
N ALA A 10 21.91 -4.86 -28.69
CA ALA A 10 20.47 -4.63 -28.57
C ALA A 10 19.74 -5.74 -27.79
N ALA A 11 20.24 -6.98 -27.82
CA ALA A 11 19.63 -8.10 -27.10
C ALA A 11 19.93 -8.07 -25.59
N ALA A 12 21.07 -7.51 -25.18
CA ALA A 12 21.47 -7.46 -23.77
C ALA A 12 20.68 -6.42 -22.95
N MET A 13 20.21 -5.33 -23.58
CA MET A 13 19.46 -4.28 -22.87
C MET A 13 17.99 -4.65 -22.59
N MET A 14 17.41 -5.63 -23.31
CA MET A 14 16.03 -6.08 -23.06
C MET A 14 15.90 -7.08 -21.90
N LEU A 15 17.02 -7.67 -21.43
CA LEU A 15 17.01 -8.69 -20.38
C LEU A 15 17.04 -8.11 -18.96
N LEU A 16 17.41 -6.83 -18.78
CA LEU A 16 17.49 -6.21 -17.45
C LEU A 16 16.18 -5.56 -17.00
N SER A 17 15.19 -5.41 -17.87
CA SER A 17 13.92 -4.73 -17.56
C SER A 17 12.84 -5.65 -17.01
N THR A 18 13.02 -6.98 -17.01
CA THR A 18 11.99 -7.95 -16.58
C THR A 18 12.13 -8.40 -15.12
N ILE A 19 13.24 -8.10 -14.45
CA ILE A 19 13.49 -8.58 -13.07
C ILE A 19 12.66 -7.80 -12.02
N GLY A 20 12.27 -6.55 -12.31
CA GLY A 20 11.59 -5.68 -11.34
C GLY A 20 10.13 -6.06 -11.01
N VAL A 21 9.50 -6.95 -11.77
CA VAL A 21 8.06 -7.26 -11.62
C VAL A 21 7.82 -8.49 -10.72
N ILE A 22 8.86 -9.27 -10.42
CA ILE A 22 8.72 -10.59 -9.77
C ILE A 22 8.78 -10.49 -8.23
N THR A 23 9.22 -9.36 -7.69
CA THR A 23 9.41 -9.17 -6.23
C THR A 23 8.44 -8.18 -5.60
N ALA A 24 7.43 -7.70 -6.34
CA ALA A 24 6.37 -6.92 -5.70
C ALA A 24 5.61 -7.86 -4.75
N ALA A 25 5.76 -7.64 -3.44
CA ALA A 25 4.94 -8.32 -2.44
C ALA A 25 3.46 -8.15 -2.84
N PRO A 26 2.60 -9.17 -2.61
CA PRO A 26 1.19 -9.03 -2.92
C PRO A 26 0.66 -7.76 -2.24
N ALA A 27 -0.24 -7.04 -2.88
CA ALA A 27 -0.78 -5.78 -2.35
C ALA A 27 -1.46 -5.92 -0.98
N SER A 28 -1.65 -7.15 -0.49
CA SER A 28 -2.19 -7.51 0.82
C SER A 28 -1.21 -8.24 1.74
N ALA A 29 0.04 -8.48 1.34
CA ALA A 29 1.07 -8.99 2.24
C ALA A 29 1.42 -7.86 3.21
N GLY A 30 0.98 -8.01 4.46
CA GLY A 30 1.25 -7.03 5.51
C GLY A 30 0.13 -6.02 5.66
N CYS A 31 -1.11 -6.50 5.50
CA CYS A 31 -2.29 -5.70 5.75
C CYS A 31 -3.17 -6.29 6.85
N GLU A 32 -3.73 -5.41 7.68
CA GLU A 32 -4.67 -5.72 8.74
C GLU A 32 -5.92 -4.84 8.59
N THR A 33 -7.09 -5.41 8.85
CA THR A 33 -8.34 -4.66 8.85
C THR A 33 -8.80 -4.42 10.28
N ASN A 34 -9.03 -3.16 10.64
CA ASN A 34 -9.51 -2.83 11.97
C ASN A 34 -11.03 -3.08 12.09
N PHE A 35 -11.55 -2.94 13.31
CA PHE A 35 -12.98 -3.15 13.59
C PHE A 35 -13.93 -2.16 12.88
N LEU A 36 -13.40 -1.01 12.41
CA LEU A 36 -14.14 -0.01 11.65
C LEU A 36 -14.18 -0.33 10.14
N GLY A 37 -13.59 -1.45 9.71
CA GLY A 37 -13.52 -1.84 8.30
C GLY A 37 -12.47 -1.09 7.49
N ALA A 38 -11.54 -0.38 8.15
CA ALA A 38 -10.40 0.23 7.49
C ALA A 38 -9.26 -0.78 7.39
N GLN A 39 -8.80 -1.03 6.16
CA GLN A 39 -7.62 -1.85 5.90
C GLN A 39 -6.38 -0.96 5.96
N TYR A 40 -5.41 -1.34 6.78
CA TYR A 40 -4.10 -0.72 6.87
C TYR A 40 -3.06 -1.66 6.29
N CYS A 41 -2.14 -1.12 5.52
CA CYS A 41 -1.00 -1.83 4.96
C CYS A 41 0.26 -1.01 5.20
N ASP A 42 1.35 -1.69 5.55
CA ASP A 42 2.64 -1.04 5.72
C ASP A 42 3.62 -1.45 4.62
N GLY A 43 4.35 -0.46 4.12
CA GLY A 43 5.52 -0.67 3.31
C GLY A 43 6.70 -1.21 4.13
N PRO A 44 7.77 -1.66 3.47
CA PRO A 44 8.99 -2.04 4.14
C PRO A 44 9.54 -0.90 5.01
N PRO A 45 10.06 -1.20 6.21
CA PRO A 45 10.72 -0.19 7.02
C PRO A 45 12.01 0.27 6.35
N ARG A 46 12.27 1.57 6.44
CA ARG A 46 13.49 2.25 6.00
C ARG A 46 14.63 2.00 7.02
N PRO A 47 15.89 2.30 6.68
CA PRO A 47 17.03 2.09 7.59
C PRO A 47 16.92 2.83 8.93
N ASP A 48 16.14 3.91 8.98
CA ASP A 48 15.88 4.69 10.19
C ASP A 48 14.71 4.14 11.04
N GLY A 49 14.09 3.04 10.62
CA GLY A 49 12.96 2.40 11.29
C GLY A 49 11.60 3.02 10.96
N THR A 50 11.53 4.04 10.10
CA THR A 50 10.25 4.60 9.62
C THR A 50 9.67 3.75 8.49
N TRP A 51 8.37 3.81 8.27
CA TRP A 51 7.73 3.14 7.11
C TRP A 51 6.64 4.00 6.49
N ASP A 52 6.15 3.61 5.31
CA ASP A 52 4.92 4.19 4.75
C ASP A 52 3.74 3.34 5.17
N ARG A 53 2.70 3.97 5.70
CA ARG A 53 1.42 3.33 5.97
C ARG A 53 0.37 3.85 5.02
N CYS A 54 -0.39 2.94 4.42
CA CYS A 54 -1.56 3.26 3.62
C CYS A 54 -2.83 2.73 4.31
N VAL A 55 -3.88 3.54 4.33
CA VAL A 55 -5.23 3.11 4.69
C VAL A 55 -6.10 3.04 3.44
N SER A 56 -6.97 2.05 3.41
CA SER A 56 -8.04 1.89 2.42
C SER A 56 -9.34 1.57 3.14
N VAL A 57 -10.39 2.32 2.81
CA VAL A 57 -11.75 2.11 3.30
C VAL A 57 -12.64 1.92 2.08
N ALA A 58 -13.33 0.79 2.02
CA ALA A 58 -14.28 0.49 0.95
C ALA A 58 -15.48 1.46 0.99
N ALA A 59 -16.11 1.67 -0.17
CA ALA A 59 -17.36 2.40 -0.21
C ALA A 59 -18.43 1.64 0.59
N THR A 60 -19.15 2.33 1.46
CA THR A 60 -20.17 1.73 2.33
C THR A 60 -21.50 2.46 2.22
N PRO A 61 -22.64 1.76 2.13
CA PRO A 61 -23.94 2.42 2.20
C PRO A 61 -24.17 2.95 3.62
N PHE A 62 -24.83 4.10 3.73
CA PHE A 62 -25.42 4.53 4.99
C PHE A 62 -26.94 4.48 4.90
N TYR A 63 -27.56 4.11 6.00
CA TYR A 63 -28.99 3.83 6.07
C TYR A 63 -29.73 5.02 6.70
N GLY A 64 -30.85 5.38 6.09
CA GLY A 64 -31.76 6.38 6.62
C GLY A 64 -32.62 5.84 7.76
N GLN A 65 -33.46 6.71 8.31
CA GLN A 65 -34.30 6.42 9.48
C GLN A 65 -35.20 5.17 9.34
N TYR A 66 -35.60 4.80 8.11
CA TYR A 66 -36.48 3.66 7.84
C TYR A 66 -35.72 2.45 7.25
N GLY A 67 -34.40 2.41 7.37
CA GLY A 67 -33.56 1.30 6.89
C GLY A 67 -33.32 1.30 5.38
N GLN A 68 -33.82 2.29 4.64
CA GLN A 68 -33.49 2.50 3.23
C GLN A 68 -32.04 2.98 3.08
N ILE A 69 -31.39 2.64 1.98
CA ILE A 69 -30.09 3.25 1.63
C ILE A 69 -30.34 4.73 1.37
N ALA A 70 -29.78 5.59 2.22
CA ALA A 70 -29.87 7.04 2.10
C ALA A 70 -28.72 7.63 1.28
N GLY A 71 -27.63 6.87 1.11
CA GLY A 71 -26.52 7.21 0.23
C GLY A 71 -25.33 6.27 0.40
N ILE A 72 -24.21 6.64 -0.20
CA ILE A 72 -22.97 5.88 -0.18
C ILE A 72 -21.85 6.79 0.33
N ASN A 73 -21.15 6.36 1.38
CA ASN A 73 -19.86 6.91 1.75
C ASN A 73 -18.85 6.46 0.68
N PRO A 74 -18.15 7.40 0.00
CA PRO A 74 -17.21 7.03 -1.03
C PRO A 74 -16.04 6.24 -0.44
N ALA A 75 -15.40 5.44 -1.29
CA ALA A 75 -14.13 4.81 -0.93
C ALA A 75 -13.10 5.89 -0.58
N TYR A 76 -12.29 5.63 0.44
CA TYR A 76 -11.25 6.54 0.91
C TYR A 76 -9.91 5.81 0.96
N GLY A 77 -8.85 6.46 0.52
CA GLY A 77 -7.50 5.93 0.63
C GLY A 77 -6.47 7.04 0.80
N LYS A 78 -5.50 6.83 1.69
CA LYS A 78 -4.40 7.77 1.92
C LYS A 78 -3.18 7.03 2.44
N CYS A 79 -2.00 7.49 2.06
CA CYS A 79 -0.74 7.05 2.65
C CYS A 79 -0.05 8.17 3.46
N TRP A 80 0.79 7.80 4.42
CA TRP A 80 1.63 8.71 5.20
C TRP A 80 2.85 7.99 5.80
N PRO A 81 3.95 8.71 6.05
CA PRO A 81 5.07 8.16 6.78
C PRO A 81 4.71 7.96 8.26
N VAL A 82 5.21 6.89 8.85
CA VAL A 82 5.10 6.60 10.28
C VAL A 82 6.49 6.58 10.88
N ASN A 83 6.67 7.34 11.96
CA ASN A 83 7.85 7.32 12.80
C ASN A 83 7.46 6.76 14.19
N PRO A 84 7.86 5.53 14.55
CA PRO A 84 7.51 4.94 15.83
C PRO A 84 8.20 5.61 17.03
N ALA A 85 9.20 6.46 16.79
CA ALA A 85 9.86 7.24 17.84
C ALA A 85 9.05 8.51 18.24
N GLU A 86 8.06 8.89 17.43
CA GLU A 86 7.18 10.01 17.71
C GLU A 86 5.87 9.53 18.38
N PRO A 87 5.21 10.38 19.19
CA PRO A 87 3.89 10.06 19.72
C PRO A 87 2.89 9.77 18.59
N TRP A 88 2.13 8.68 18.74
CA TRP A 88 1.13 8.30 17.75
C TRP A 88 0.02 9.35 17.65
N PRO A 89 -0.37 9.75 16.43
CA PRO A 89 -1.47 10.69 16.26
C PRO A 89 -2.79 10.04 16.69
N ALA A 90 -3.69 10.84 17.26
CA ALA A 90 -5.03 10.37 17.65
C ALA A 90 -5.89 9.96 16.43
N THR A 91 -5.52 10.44 15.24
CA THR A 91 -6.22 10.18 13.98
C THR A 91 -5.24 9.71 12.90
N PRO A 92 -5.60 8.71 12.08
CA PRO A 92 -6.90 8.02 12.04
C PRO A 92 -7.20 7.12 13.25
N ILE A 93 -8.45 7.11 13.71
CA ILE A 93 -8.88 6.33 14.87
C ILE A 93 -8.76 4.84 14.56
N GLY A 94 -8.22 4.08 15.51
CA GLY A 94 -8.06 2.63 15.36
C GLY A 94 -6.95 2.23 14.38
N GLN A 95 -5.99 3.14 14.12
CA GLN A 95 -4.75 2.80 13.43
C GLN A 95 -3.88 1.90 14.33
N PRO A 96 -3.27 0.82 13.80
CA PRO A 96 -2.34 -0.02 14.56
C PRO A 96 -1.14 0.78 15.10
N GLN A 97 -0.70 0.52 16.33
CA GLN A 97 0.45 1.24 16.93
C GLN A 97 1.78 0.46 16.81
N TYR A 98 1.89 -0.35 15.77
CA TYR A 98 3.05 -1.20 15.44
C TYR A 98 3.19 -1.30 13.92
N HIS A 99 4.33 -1.78 13.43
CA HIS A 99 4.55 -2.09 12.00
C HIS A 99 3.88 -3.41 11.64
N ILE A 100 3.14 -3.42 10.52
CA ILE A 100 2.46 -4.60 9.99
C ILE A 100 3.41 -5.31 9.02
N TYR A 101 3.79 -6.54 9.37
CA TYR A 101 4.69 -7.34 8.53
C TYR A 101 3.91 -8.23 7.56
N PRO A 102 4.46 -8.49 6.37
CA PRO A 102 3.89 -9.40 5.38
C PRO A 102 3.79 -10.86 5.79
#